data_AF-A0A2T2SH15-F1
#
_entry.id   AF-A0A2T2SH15-F1
#
_cell.length_a   1.000
_cell.length_b   1.000
_cell.length_c   1.000
_cell.angle_alpha   90.00
_cell.angle_beta   90.00
_cell.angle_gamma   90.00
#
_symmetry.space_group_name_H-M   'P 1'
#
loop_
_entity.id
_entity.type
_entity.pdbx_description
1 polymer ?
#
loop_
_entity_poly.entity_id
_entity_poly.type
_entity_poly.pdbx_seq_one_letter_code
_entity_poly.pdbx_strand_id
1 'polypeptide(L)'
;MNDFRIRARIFTGVIIVVLGILGFRLVQMQLLQGEKYSGTARASAVRERVVVPARGTIYGRNDRVIVNNEPTYTLTLTPRYFRPEASLPEPERQAELDRRVDLLADLMNVTDSTVIAKLEKASRWSTFRPTPAFREVPQEAYARVQENLYRLPGVNFEFDQTRQYPSDAKAAHALGYVREVTRAELDYLAEEGYRPGDKVGKTGLEKNYESELRGRQGSEFNLVNIHGQTVRPYEGGAEDAPPKVGYELHTTLDAEVQALAETLMTDKRGGIVALDPDNGEIISIVSKPDFNPEVFSQSISTEKYQYLTQSPQKPMYNRATMMGMSPGSTWKPLMGLMGLNEGLITADSKLNCPGTFYLGSQGYDNFGQANLGMIDVKTAIENSCNTFFFNLYMKTDIETWSDYMHMYGFGERVPMDIGEQATGIVADSAYMNRNYPDGWTRGYTVNLGIGQGNFTVTPMQHARYVAMIANKGTLYAPHLVRKIVDPNTGEDMRLMIPAPEEVPIDEKHFETVQEGMRRVV
;
A
#
# COMPACT_ATOMS: atom_id res chain seq x y z
N MET A 1 37.31 -54.31 73.06
CA MET A 1 37.21 -52.83 73.16
C MET A 1 37.90 -52.07 72.01
N ASN A 2 38.99 -52.56 71.40
CA ASN A 2 39.66 -51.87 70.29
C ASN A 2 38.91 -51.91 68.95
N ASP A 3 38.18 -53.00 68.66
CA ASP A 3 37.52 -53.19 67.36
C ASP A 3 36.35 -52.21 67.12
N PHE A 4 35.61 -51.87 68.17
CA PHE A 4 34.54 -50.87 68.13
C PHE A 4 35.08 -49.45 67.88
N ARG A 5 36.22 -49.11 68.50
CA ARG A 5 36.86 -47.79 68.32
C ARG A 5 37.43 -47.61 66.91
N ILE A 6 37.92 -48.68 66.29
CA ILE A 6 38.39 -48.67 64.90
C ILE A 6 37.21 -48.49 63.94
N ARG A 7 36.12 -49.26 64.10
CA ARG A 7 34.92 -49.13 63.27
C ARG A 7 34.27 -47.75 63.40
N ALA A 8 34.19 -47.20 64.62
CA ALA A 8 33.69 -45.85 64.85
C ALA A 8 34.54 -44.79 64.14
N ARG A 9 35.87 -44.87 64.21
CA ARG A 9 36.77 -43.93 63.50
C ARG A 9 36.66 -44.03 61.98
N ILE A 10 36.52 -45.24 61.44
CA ILE A 10 36.29 -45.44 60.00
C ILE A 10 34.95 -44.81 59.60
N PHE A 11 33.88 -45.03 60.37
CA PHE A 11 32.56 -44.47 60.09
C PHE A 11 32.56 -42.93 60.18
N THR A 12 33.20 -42.36 61.20
CA THR A 12 33.38 -40.91 61.32
C THR A 12 34.21 -40.36 60.16
N GLY A 13 35.27 -41.07 59.73
CA GLY A 13 36.06 -40.68 58.56
C GLY A 13 35.23 -40.66 57.27
N VAL A 14 34.40 -41.69 57.05
CA VAL A 14 33.49 -41.75 55.89
C VAL A 14 32.48 -40.60 55.93
N ILE A 15 31.89 -40.31 57.08
CA ILE A 15 30.94 -39.19 57.23
C ILE A 15 31.63 -37.85 56.92
N ILE A 16 32.85 -37.62 57.42
CA ILE A 16 33.60 -36.38 57.15
C ILE A 16 33.91 -36.24 55.67
N VAL A 17 34.30 -37.33 55.00
CA VAL A 17 34.55 -37.32 53.55
C VAL A 17 33.28 -37.00 52.76
N VAL A 18 32.15 -37.64 53.11
CA VAL A 18 30.86 -37.36 52.46
C VAL A 18 30.42 -35.91 52.69
N LEU A 19 30.53 -35.40 53.91
CA LEU A 19 30.24 -34.00 54.22
C LEU A 19 31.19 -33.04 53.49
N GLY A 20 32.46 -33.41 53.32
CA GLY A 20 33.42 -32.65 52.54
C GLY A 20 33.05 -32.58 51.05
N ILE A 21 32.62 -33.71 50.47
CA ILE A 21 32.14 -33.75 49.07
C ILE A 21 30.88 -32.90 48.90
N LEU A 22 29.93 -33.00 49.83
CA LEU A 22 28.70 -32.19 49.81
C LEU A 22 28.99 -30.70 50.02
N GLY A 23 29.92 -30.35 50.92
CA GLY A 23 30.36 -28.98 51.16
C GLY A 23 31.06 -28.39 49.94
N PHE A 24 31.95 -29.16 49.30
CA PHE A 24 32.58 -28.76 48.04
C PHE A 24 31.54 -28.58 46.92
N ARG A 25 30.56 -29.47 46.83
CA ARG A 25 29.45 -29.34 45.87
C ARG A 25 28.62 -28.09 46.13
N LEU A 26 28.36 -27.76 47.40
CA LEU A 26 27.65 -26.54 47.79
C LEU A 26 28.44 -25.28 47.40
N VAL A 27 29.74 -25.25 47.69
CA VAL A 27 30.65 -24.16 47.27
C VAL A 27 30.70 -24.02 45.76
N GLN A 28 30.79 -25.14 45.03
CA GLN A 28 30.75 -25.16 43.57
C GLN A 28 29.44 -24.55 43.05
N MET A 29 28.30 -24.87 43.65
CA MET A 29 27.00 -24.35 43.22
C MET A 29 26.80 -22.88 43.60
N GLN A 30 27.27 -22.42 44.75
CA GLN A 30 27.05 -21.05 45.21
C GLN A 30 28.10 -20.04 44.70
N LEU A 31 29.39 -20.40 44.70
CA LEU A 31 30.47 -19.45 44.38
C LEU A 31 30.93 -19.55 42.92
N LEU A 32 30.99 -20.75 42.33
CA LEU A 32 31.48 -20.93 40.95
C LEU A 32 30.35 -20.91 39.91
N GLN A 33 29.14 -21.33 40.27
CA GLN A 33 27.98 -21.41 39.36
C GLN A 33 26.80 -20.56 39.84
N GLY A 34 27.02 -19.66 40.81
CA GLY A 34 25.98 -18.80 41.38
C GLY A 34 25.26 -17.96 40.33
N GLU A 35 25.99 -17.41 39.35
CA GLU A 35 25.39 -16.67 38.23
C GLU A 35 24.52 -17.57 37.34
N LYS A 36 25.01 -18.79 37.03
CA LYS A 36 24.32 -19.78 36.18
C LYS A 36 23.01 -20.29 36.81
N TYR A 37 22.95 -20.45 38.14
CA TYR A 37 21.75 -20.92 38.86
C TYR A 37 20.85 -19.80 39.39
N SER A 38 21.36 -18.57 39.56
CA SER A 38 20.51 -17.38 39.77
C SER A 38 19.72 -16.99 38.50
N GLY A 39 20.22 -17.42 37.34
CA GLY A 39 19.65 -17.15 36.03
C GLY A 39 18.25 -17.73 35.80
N THR A 40 17.86 -18.85 36.42
CA THR A 40 16.52 -19.44 36.20
C THR A 40 15.38 -18.63 36.82
N ALA A 41 15.64 -17.90 37.92
CA ALA A 41 14.67 -16.94 38.47
C ALA A 41 14.69 -15.60 37.71
N ARG A 42 15.85 -15.18 37.19
CA ARG A 42 15.99 -13.95 36.38
C ARG A 42 15.38 -14.10 34.99
N ALA A 43 15.53 -15.25 34.33
CA ALA A 43 15.02 -15.49 32.98
C ALA A 43 13.48 -15.41 32.89
N SER A 44 12.75 -15.70 33.97
CA SER A 44 11.29 -15.50 34.02
C SER A 44 10.88 -14.06 34.31
N ALA A 45 11.78 -13.22 34.83
CA ALA A 45 11.52 -11.82 35.14
C ALA A 45 11.93 -10.86 34.03
N VAL A 46 12.79 -11.28 33.08
CA VAL A 46 13.15 -10.46 31.91
C VAL A 46 12.13 -10.68 30.80
N ARG A 47 11.52 -9.60 30.34
CA ARG A 47 10.55 -9.63 29.24
C ARG A 47 11.00 -8.68 28.15
N GLU A 48 11.21 -9.24 26.96
CA GLU A 48 11.40 -8.44 25.75
C GLU A 48 10.06 -7.79 25.36
N ARG A 49 10.14 -6.50 25.05
CA ARG A 49 9.07 -5.70 24.48
C ARG A 49 9.59 -5.13 23.18
N VAL A 50 8.88 -5.37 22.08
CA VAL A 50 9.27 -4.78 20.80
C VAL A 50 8.72 -3.37 20.69
N VAL A 51 9.59 -2.45 20.30
CA VAL A 51 9.26 -1.07 20.00
C VAL A 51 9.07 -0.94 18.50
N VAL A 52 7.83 -0.68 18.08
CA VAL A 52 7.49 -0.48 16.67
C VAL A 52 7.96 0.93 16.26
N PRO A 53 8.72 1.06 15.15
CA PRO A 53 9.18 2.35 14.67
C PRO A 53 8.02 3.15 14.09
N ALA A 54 8.16 4.47 14.06
CA ALA A 54 7.29 5.28 13.24
C ALA A 54 7.50 4.94 11.76
N ARG A 55 6.40 4.76 11.04
CA ARG A 55 6.43 4.50 9.60
C ARG A 55 6.80 5.77 8.85
N GLY A 56 7.51 5.66 7.73
CA GLY A 56 7.98 6.82 6.96
C GLY A 56 6.86 7.79 6.57
N THR A 57 7.11 9.09 6.72
CA THR A 57 6.18 10.16 6.31
C THR A 57 6.18 10.28 4.78
N ILE A 58 5.01 10.54 4.18
CA ILE A 58 4.89 10.77 2.73
C ILE A 58 4.58 12.24 2.51
N TYR A 59 5.48 12.91 1.80
CA TYR A 59 5.36 14.30 1.37
C TYR A 59 4.90 14.38 -0.08
N GLY A 60 4.08 15.37 -0.37
CA GLY A 60 3.74 15.81 -1.72
C GLY A 60 4.79 16.73 -2.31
N ARG A 61 4.45 17.26 -3.49
CA ARG A 61 5.15 18.38 -4.11
C ARG A 61 5.20 19.56 -3.12
N ASN A 62 6.32 20.28 -3.12
CA ASN A 62 6.60 21.39 -2.20
C ASN A 62 6.65 20.99 -0.71
N ASP A 63 7.03 19.74 -0.42
CA ASP A 63 7.23 19.20 0.93
C ASP A 63 6.01 19.32 1.86
N ARG A 64 4.80 19.29 1.28
CA ARG A 64 3.56 19.24 2.06
C ARG A 64 3.29 17.83 2.55
N VAL A 65 3.01 17.65 3.83
CA VAL A 65 2.68 16.33 4.38
C VAL A 65 1.36 15.83 3.78
N ILE A 66 1.39 14.67 3.13
CA ILE A 66 0.19 13.96 2.63
C ILE A 66 -0.19 12.83 3.59
N VAL A 67 0.81 12.08 4.08
CA VAL A 67 0.62 10.99 5.04
C VAL A 67 1.64 11.11 6.15
N ASN A 68 1.20 11.07 7.39
CA ASN A 68 2.04 11.00 8.58
C ASN A 68 1.51 9.91 9.53
N ASN A 69 2.01 9.91 10.76
CA ASN A 69 1.53 9.02 11.81
C ASN A 69 1.00 9.84 12.98
N GLU A 70 -0.13 9.40 13.52
CA GLU A 70 -0.70 9.91 14.75
C GLU A 70 -0.43 8.91 15.87
N PRO A 71 0.07 9.36 17.04
CA PRO A 71 0.24 8.49 18.20
C PRO A 71 -1.12 8.04 18.70
N THR A 72 -1.26 6.74 18.95
CA THR A 72 -2.47 6.19 19.55
C THR A 72 -2.13 5.20 20.65
N TYR A 73 -3.13 4.81 21.43
CA TYR A 73 -2.95 3.89 22.54
C TYR A 73 -3.85 2.68 22.35
N THR A 74 -3.33 1.50 22.69
CA THR A 74 -4.12 0.28 22.79
C THR A 74 -4.26 -0.08 24.27
N LEU A 75 -5.49 -0.07 24.77
CA LEU A 75 -5.82 -0.56 26.10
C LEU A 75 -5.80 -2.08 26.10
N THR A 76 -4.94 -2.67 26.92
CA THR A 76 -4.87 -4.11 27.15
C THR A 76 -5.51 -4.50 28.49
N LEU A 77 -6.22 -5.62 28.48
CA LEU A 77 -6.83 -6.21 29.66
C LEU A 77 -6.12 -7.52 30.02
N THR A 78 -5.76 -7.66 31.29
CA THR A 78 -5.25 -8.90 31.88
C THR A 78 -6.31 -9.46 32.84
N PRO A 79 -7.12 -10.45 32.40
CA PRO A 79 -8.31 -10.88 33.14
C PRO A 79 -8.05 -11.31 34.58
N ARG A 80 -6.90 -11.93 34.86
CA ARG A 80 -6.49 -12.41 36.20
C ARG A 80 -6.49 -11.31 37.25
N TYR A 81 -6.14 -10.08 36.85
CA TYR A 81 -6.00 -8.94 37.75
C TYR A 81 -7.22 -8.02 37.68
N PHE A 82 -7.87 -7.95 36.51
CA PHE A 82 -9.10 -7.17 36.35
C PHE A 82 -10.27 -7.78 37.13
N ARG A 83 -10.40 -9.11 37.11
CA ARG A 83 -11.37 -9.78 37.97
C ARG A 83 -10.92 -9.72 39.43
N PRO A 84 -11.83 -9.43 40.37
CA PRO A 84 -11.48 -9.39 41.79
C PRO A 84 -11.01 -10.75 42.28
N GLU A 85 -10.28 -10.77 43.39
CA GLU A 85 -9.69 -12.00 43.91
C GLU A 85 -10.74 -13.06 44.24
N ALA A 86 -10.42 -14.32 43.97
CA ALA A 86 -11.29 -15.47 44.27
C ALA A 86 -11.52 -15.68 45.79
N SER A 87 -10.71 -15.03 46.63
CA SER A 87 -10.83 -15.01 48.09
C SER A 87 -12.04 -14.22 48.59
N LEU A 88 -12.59 -13.30 47.77
CA LEU A 88 -13.76 -12.51 48.12
C LEU A 88 -15.06 -13.32 47.99
N PRO A 89 -16.04 -13.12 48.91
CA PRO A 89 -17.39 -13.69 48.79
C PRO A 89 -18.05 -13.31 47.46
N GLU A 90 -18.89 -14.21 46.91
CA GLU A 90 -19.55 -14.02 45.60
C GLU A 90 -20.23 -12.64 45.43
N PRO A 91 -21.03 -12.14 46.40
CA PRO A 91 -21.72 -10.87 46.24
C PRO A 91 -20.76 -9.67 46.18
N GLU A 92 -19.70 -9.71 46.98
CA GLU A 92 -18.67 -8.67 47.02
C GLU A 92 -17.81 -8.68 45.76
N ARG A 93 -17.48 -9.88 45.27
CA ARG A 93 -16.74 -10.06 44.02
C ARG A 93 -17.51 -9.54 42.82
N GLN A 94 -18.80 -9.81 42.73
CA GLN A 94 -19.63 -9.29 41.64
C GLN A 94 -19.74 -7.77 41.72
N ALA A 95 -20.03 -7.22 42.90
CA ALA A 95 -20.13 -5.77 43.08
C ALA A 95 -18.82 -5.02 42.75
N GLU A 96 -17.66 -5.59 43.08
CA GLU A 96 -16.37 -5.01 42.74
C GLU A 96 -16.06 -5.11 41.24
N LEU A 97 -16.43 -6.22 40.59
CA LEU A 97 -16.32 -6.35 39.14
C LEU A 97 -17.18 -5.32 38.43
N ASP A 98 -18.45 -5.17 38.84
CA ASP A 98 -19.39 -4.21 38.28
C ASP A 98 -18.83 -2.78 38.42
N ARG A 99 -18.35 -2.39 39.61
CA ARG A 99 -17.70 -1.08 39.80
C ARG A 99 -16.52 -0.82 38.86
N ARG A 100 -15.68 -1.83 38.59
CA ARG A 100 -14.53 -1.70 37.68
C ARG A 100 -14.98 -1.61 36.23
N VAL A 101 -16.00 -2.36 35.86
CA VAL A 101 -16.62 -2.34 34.54
C VAL A 101 -17.25 -0.97 34.29
N ASP A 102 -18.10 -0.49 35.20
CA ASP A 102 -18.76 0.81 35.14
C ASP A 102 -17.73 1.94 35.03
N LEU A 103 -16.71 1.93 35.89
CA LEU A 103 -15.65 2.93 35.86
C LEU A 103 -14.89 2.92 34.52
N LEU A 104 -14.51 1.75 34.02
CA LEU A 104 -13.79 1.67 32.75
C LEU A 104 -14.69 2.07 31.56
N ALA A 105 -15.98 1.71 31.60
CA ALA A 105 -16.97 2.06 30.59
C ALA A 105 -17.16 3.58 30.52
N ASP A 106 -17.34 4.24 31.67
CA ASP A 106 -17.45 5.70 31.78
C ASP A 106 -16.20 6.41 31.24
N LEU A 107 -15.01 6.00 31.67
CA LEU A 107 -13.76 6.65 31.26
C LEU A 107 -13.50 6.49 29.75
N MET A 108 -13.86 5.34 29.19
CA MET A 108 -13.74 5.03 27.77
C MET A 108 -14.92 5.52 26.92
N ASN A 109 -15.99 6.03 27.55
CA ASN A 109 -17.24 6.43 26.90
C ASN A 109 -17.85 5.30 26.04
N VAL A 110 -17.93 4.09 26.61
CA VAL A 110 -18.53 2.90 26.00
C VAL A 110 -19.57 2.29 26.96
N THR A 111 -20.35 1.32 26.49
CA THR A 111 -21.28 0.61 27.36
C THR A 111 -20.56 -0.44 28.21
N ASP A 112 -21.08 -0.72 29.41
CA ASP A 112 -20.61 -1.80 30.30
C ASP A 112 -20.58 -3.15 29.57
N SER A 113 -21.62 -3.40 28.75
CA SER A 113 -21.71 -4.60 27.91
C SER A 113 -20.53 -4.76 26.95
N THR A 114 -19.98 -3.64 26.46
CA THR A 114 -18.79 -3.64 25.60
C THR A 114 -17.56 -4.07 26.41
N VAL A 115 -17.35 -3.49 27.59
CA VAL A 115 -16.22 -3.84 28.47
C VAL A 115 -16.29 -5.31 28.88
N ILE A 116 -17.47 -5.80 29.29
CA ILE A 116 -17.70 -7.21 29.64
C ILE A 116 -17.38 -8.12 28.45
N ALA A 117 -17.87 -7.81 27.25
CA ALA A 117 -17.61 -8.61 26.06
C ALA A 117 -16.10 -8.68 25.73
N LYS A 118 -15.37 -7.57 25.89
CA LYS A 118 -13.90 -7.53 25.71
C LYS A 118 -13.18 -8.34 26.78
N LEU A 119 -13.59 -8.24 28.04
CA LEU A 119 -13.03 -9.02 29.14
C LEU A 119 -13.24 -10.53 28.94
N GLU A 120 -14.44 -10.94 28.50
CA GLU A 120 -14.73 -12.34 28.18
C GLU A 120 -13.90 -12.83 27.00
N LYS A 121 -13.76 -12.00 25.95
CA LYS A 121 -12.88 -12.32 24.81
C LYS A 121 -11.43 -12.50 25.25
N ALA A 122 -10.92 -11.60 26.09
CA ALA A 122 -9.58 -11.70 26.66
C ALA A 122 -9.41 -12.96 27.53
N SER A 123 -10.42 -13.28 28.36
CA SER A 123 -10.42 -14.46 29.23
C SER A 123 -10.36 -15.77 28.43
N ARG A 124 -11.07 -15.85 27.30
CA ARG A 124 -11.02 -17.01 26.38
C ARG A 124 -9.65 -17.18 25.72
N TRP A 125 -8.94 -16.08 25.46
CA TRP A 125 -7.61 -16.13 24.88
C TRP A 125 -6.55 -16.51 25.93
N SER A 126 -6.50 -15.78 27.04
CA SER A 126 -5.63 -16.08 28.17
C SER A 126 -6.03 -15.26 29.40
N THR A 127 -6.16 -15.92 30.54
CA THR A 127 -6.43 -15.24 31.81
C THR A 127 -5.22 -14.43 32.29
N PHE A 128 -4.00 -14.83 31.94
CA PHE A 128 -2.75 -14.28 32.51
C PHE A 128 -1.98 -13.35 31.57
N ARG A 129 -2.29 -13.36 30.27
CA ARG A 129 -1.62 -12.50 29.29
C ARG A 129 -2.42 -11.23 29.04
N PRO A 130 -1.77 -10.04 28.99
CA PRO A 130 -2.40 -8.84 28.48
C PRO A 130 -2.95 -9.09 27.08
N THR A 131 -4.22 -8.74 26.86
CA THR A 131 -4.89 -8.90 25.58
C THR A 131 -5.43 -7.55 25.13
N PRO A 132 -5.14 -7.09 23.90
CA PRO A 132 -5.73 -5.88 23.34
C PRO A 132 -7.26 -5.90 23.40
N ALA A 133 -7.84 -4.96 24.14
CA ALA A 133 -9.28 -4.84 24.34
C ALA A 133 -9.86 -3.68 23.52
N PHE A 134 -9.27 -2.50 23.65
CA PHE A 134 -9.61 -1.30 22.88
C PHE A 134 -8.37 -0.84 22.13
N ARG A 135 -8.43 -0.83 20.80
CA ARG A 135 -7.40 -0.24 19.95
C ARG A 135 -7.79 1.20 19.65
N GLU A 136 -6.84 2.01 19.22
CA GLU A 136 -7.09 3.39 18.76
C GLU A 136 -7.71 4.30 19.84
N VAL A 137 -7.27 4.15 21.09
CA VAL A 137 -7.79 4.95 22.21
C VAL A 137 -7.31 6.39 22.08
N PRO A 138 -8.22 7.39 21.97
CA PRO A 138 -7.85 8.80 21.89
C PRO A 138 -7.07 9.25 23.12
N GLN A 139 -6.22 10.27 22.94
CA GLN A 139 -5.36 10.78 24.01
C GLN A 139 -6.15 11.21 25.26
N GLU A 140 -7.35 11.79 25.09
CA GLU A 140 -8.19 12.21 26.20
C GLU A 140 -8.72 11.02 26.99
N ALA A 141 -9.11 9.93 26.32
CA ALA A 141 -9.57 8.71 26.96
C ALA A 141 -8.42 8.00 27.67
N TYR A 142 -7.24 7.94 27.03
CA TYR A 142 -6.01 7.46 27.65
C TYR A 142 -5.71 8.23 28.94
N ALA A 143 -5.72 9.57 28.91
CA ALA A 143 -5.44 10.41 30.08
C ALA A 143 -6.41 10.13 31.25
N ARG A 144 -7.72 10.06 30.97
CA ARG A 144 -8.76 9.74 31.97
C ARG A 144 -8.54 8.38 32.65
N VAL A 145 -8.21 7.35 31.86
CA VAL A 145 -7.93 6.01 32.39
C VAL A 145 -6.61 5.98 33.15
N GLN A 146 -5.58 6.67 32.64
CA GLN A 146 -4.26 6.73 33.26
C GLN A 146 -4.30 7.34 34.67
N GLU A 147 -5.11 8.40 34.88
CA GLU A 147 -5.35 8.98 36.21
C GLU A 147 -6.02 8.01 37.19
N ASN A 148 -6.81 7.06 36.67
CA ASN A 148 -7.56 6.08 37.44
C ASN A 148 -6.93 4.68 37.43
N LEU A 149 -5.71 4.53 36.91
CA LEU A 149 -5.09 3.21 36.68
C LEU A 149 -4.94 2.40 37.98
N TYR A 150 -4.72 3.09 39.11
CA TYR A 150 -4.64 2.47 40.43
C TYR A 150 -5.94 1.78 40.88
N ARG A 151 -7.10 2.15 40.31
CA ARG A 151 -8.43 1.57 40.57
C ARG A 151 -8.79 0.47 39.57
N LEU A 152 -8.00 0.31 38.53
CA LEU A 152 -8.27 -0.57 37.38
C LEU A 152 -7.15 -1.61 37.23
N PRO A 153 -6.97 -2.52 38.22
CA PRO A 153 -5.94 -3.55 38.13
C PRO A 153 -6.13 -4.39 36.87
N GLY A 154 -5.04 -4.75 36.20
CA GLY A 154 -5.09 -5.50 34.94
C GLY A 154 -5.39 -4.67 33.69
N VAL A 155 -5.68 -3.37 33.82
CA VAL A 155 -5.65 -2.43 32.68
C VAL A 155 -4.22 -1.93 32.49
N ASN A 156 -3.73 -1.98 31.25
CA ASN A 156 -2.50 -1.31 30.84
C ASN A 156 -2.71 -0.66 29.47
N PHE A 157 -1.76 0.19 29.07
CA PHE A 157 -1.72 0.74 27.72
C PHE A 157 -0.43 0.35 27.01
N GLU A 158 -0.58 0.04 25.72
CA GLU A 158 0.51 -0.11 24.78
C GLU A 158 0.47 1.08 23.82
N PHE A 159 1.62 1.69 23.58
CA PHE A 159 1.77 2.72 22.55
C PHE A 159 1.69 2.07 21.17
N ASP A 160 0.89 2.65 20.29
CA ASP A 160 0.76 2.26 18.89
C ASP A 160 0.72 3.53 18.03
N GLN A 161 0.74 3.37 16.71
CA GLN A 161 0.60 4.47 15.77
C GLN A 161 -0.35 4.09 14.64
N THR A 162 -1.08 5.08 14.16
CA THR A 162 -1.97 4.94 13.02
C THR A 162 -1.60 5.95 11.95
N ARG A 163 -1.75 5.54 10.68
CA ARG A 163 -1.59 6.47 9.57
C ARG A 163 -2.65 7.56 9.65
N GLN A 164 -2.23 8.80 9.48
CA GLN A 164 -3.08 9.97 9.40
C GLN A 164 -2.85 10.63 8.04
N TYR A 165 -3.93 11.19 7.47
CA TYR A 165 -3.96 11.76 6.13
C TYR A 165 -4.43 13.22 6.25
N PRO A 166 -3.54 14.15 6.65
CA PRO A 166 -3.94 15.53 6.96
C PRO A 166 -4.25 16.40 5.73
N SER A 167 -3.99 15.89 4.52
CA SER A 167 -4.23 16.59 3.26
C SER A 167 -5.67 16.42 2.78
N ASP A 168 -6.20 17.42 2.07
CA ASP A 168 -7.49 17.32 1.38
C ASP A 168 -7.47 16.30 0.22
N ALA A 169 -6.29 15.98 -0.30
CA ALA A 169 -6.11 14.95 -1.32
C ALA A 169 -6.21 13.55 -0.71
N LYS A 170 -7.20 12.77 -1.14
CA LYS A 170 -7.33 11.37 -0.70
C LYS A 170 -6.25 10.51 -1.32
N ALA A 171 -6.02 10.66 -2.63
CA ALA A 171 -5.05 9.93 -3.43
C ALA A 171 -5.03 8.41 -3.16
N ALA A 172 -6.19 7.81 -2.87
CA ALA A 172 -6.26 6.50 -2.22
C ALA A 172 -5.60 5.37 -3.00
N HIS A 173 -5.67 5.45 -4.33
CA HIS A 173 -5.07 4.47 -5.22
C HIS A 173 -3.59 4.73 -5.54
N ALA A 174 -3.12 5.96 -5.30
CA ALA A 174 -1.70 6.31 -5.40
C ALA A 174 -0.98 5.91 -4.12
N LEU A 175 -1.45 6.42 -2.98
CA LEU A 175 -0.88 6.16 -1.67
C LEU A 175 -1.05 4.71 -1.26
N GLY A 176 -2.26 4.18 -1.47
CA GLY A 176 -2.66 2.88 -0.93
C GLY A 176 -3.03 2.97 0.55
N TYR A 177 -3.00 1.82 1.21
CA TYR A 177 -3.36 1.70 2.62
C TYR A 177 -2.61 0.53 3.27
N VAL A 178 -2.54 0.57 4.60
CA VAL A 178 -1.94 -0.49 5.43
C VAL A 178 -3.02 -1.33 6.11
N ARG A 179 -2.77 -2.63 6.30
CA ARG A 179 -3.60 -3.50 7.15
C ARG A 179 -2.75 -4.55 7.84
N GLU A 180 -3.32 -5.17 8.88
CA GLU A 180 -2.72 -6.31 9.55
C GLU A 180 -2.31 -7.40 8.54
N VAL A 181 -1.12 -7.98 8.75
CA VAL A 181 -0.60 -9.08 7.95
C VAL A 181 -1.53 -10.27 8.11
N THR A 182 -1.96 -10.85 6.98
CA THR A 182 -2.78 -12.04 6.95
C THR A 182 -1.94 -13.29 7.17
N ARG A 183 -2.57 -14.40 7.56
CA ARG A 183 -1.85 -15.67 7.77
C ARG A 183 -1.09 -16.14 6.53
N ALA A 184 -1.64 -15.93 5.33
CA ALA A 184 -0.98 -16.30 4.08
C ALA A 184 0.21 -15.39 3.75
N GLU A 185 0.18 -14.13 4.19
CA GLU A 185 1.32 -13.21 4.00
C GLU A 185 2.45 -13.51 5.00
N LEU A 186 2.11 -13.95 6.22
CA LEU A 186 3.11 -14.37 7.20
C LEU A 186 3.97 -15.54 6.72
N ASP A 187 3.46 -16.39 5.82
CA ASP A 187 4.21 -17.53 5.30
C ASP A 187 5.52 -17.12 4.62
N TYR A 188 5.60 -15.90 4.07
CA TYR A 188 6.82 -15.35 3.46
C TYR A 188 7.36 -14.11 4.18
N LEU A 189 6.51 -13.29 4.80
CA LEU A 189 6.95 -12.10 5.54
C LEU A 189 7.55 -12.41 6.91
N ALA A 190 7.34 -13.60 7.48
CA ALA A 190 7.95 -13.97 8.76
C ALA A 190 9.48 -13.95 8.70
N GLU A 191 10.08 -14.30 7.56
CA GLU A 191 11.53 -14.23 7.34
C GLU A 191 12.04 -12.78 7.33
N GLU A 192 11.18 -11.82 7.02
CA GLU A 192 11.47 -10.38 7.04
C GLU A 192 11.17 -9.72 8.39
N GLY A 193 10.85 -10.52 9.41
CA GLY A 193 10.61 -10.09 10.78
C GLY A 193 9.17 -9.70 11.12
N TYR A 194 8.21 -9.96 10.23
CA TYR A 194 6.79 -9.70 10.53
C TYR A 194 6.20 -10.72 11.48
N ARG A 195 5.29 -10.24 12.33
CA ARG A 195 4.56 -11.04 13.31
C ARG A 195 3.05 -10.86 13.17
N PRO A 196 2.25 -11.81 13.70
CA PRO A 196 0.80 -11.62 13.79
C PRO A 196 0.48 -10.31 14.53
N GLY A 197 -0.36 -9.46 13.93
CA GLY A 197 -0.67 -8.13 14.45
C GLY A 197 0.08 -6.98 13.76
N ASP A 198 1.21 -7.24 13.11
CA ASP A 198 1.96 -6.21 12.38
C ASP A 198 1.14 -5.70 11.18
N LYS A 199 1.31 -4.43 10.83
CA LYS A 199 0.66 -3.80 9.67
C LYS A 199 1.63 -3.80 8.47
N VAL A 200 1.10 -4.04 7.28
CA VAL A 200 1.84 -4.02 6.01
C VAL A 200 1.02 -3.28 4.94
N GLY A 201 1.70 -2.56 4.05
CA GLY A 201 1.12 -1.89 2.89
C GLY A 201 0.48 -2.89 1.93
N LYS A 202 -0.75 -2.61 1.50
CA LYS A 202 -1.56 -3.53 0.68
C LYS A 202 -1.61 -3.17 -0.80
N THR A 203 -1.53 -1.89 -1.12
CA THR A 203 -1.57 -1.36 -2.49
C THR A 203 -0.74 -0.09 -2.60
N GLY A 204 -0.53 0.41 -3.83
CA GLY A 204 0.04 1.74 -4.06
C GLY A 204 1.45 1.90 -3.50
N LEU A 205 1.81 3.14 -3.16
CA LEU A 205 3.11 3.50 -2.57
C LEU A 205 3.38 2.78 -1.25
N GLU A 206 2.35 2.63 -0.39
CA GLU A 206 2.47 1.92 0.89
C GLU A 206 2.98 0.49 0.71
N LYS A 207 2.55 -0.21 -0.34
CA LYS A 207 3.03 -1.57 -0.66
C LYS A 207 4.38 -1.55 -1.36
N ASN A 208 4.54 -0.71 -2.38
CA ASN A 208 5.73 -0.75 -3.23
C ASN A 208 7.00 -0.32 -2.47
N TYR A 209 6.85 0.58 -1.50
CA TYR A 209 7.93 1.08 -0.65
C TYR A 209 7.82 0.58 0.78
N GLU A 210 7.22 -0.60 1.00
CA GLU A 210 7.03 -1.16 2.34
C GLU A 210 8.37 -1.30 3.10
N SER A 211 9.42 -1.75 2.43
CA SER A 211 10.76 -1.94 3.01
C SER A 211 11.36 -0.64 3.57
N GLU A 212 11.15 0.45 2.86
CA GLU A 212 11.64 1.78 3.19
C GLU A 212 10.75 2.43 4.24
N LEU A 213 9.43 2.34 4.06
CA LEU A 213 8.44 2.96 4.93
C LEU A 213 8.35 2.29 6.30
N ARG A 214 8.45 0.97 6.41
CA ARG A 214 8.18 0.27 7.69
C ARG A 214 9.20 0.54 8.79
N GLY A 215 10.41 0.98 8.43
CA GLY A 215 11.52 1.14 9.37
C GLY A 215 12.06 -0.20 9.90
N ARG A 216 12.80 -0.16 11.01
CA ARG A 216 13.27 -1.37 11.71
C ARG A 216 12.85 -1.35 13.17
N GLN A 217 12.31 -2.47 13.62
CA GLN A 217 11.87 -2.66 15.00
C GLN A 217 13.05 -2.58 15.97
N GLY A 218 12.80 -1.92 17.10
CA GLY A 218 13.69 -1.91 18.26
C GLY A 218 13.24 -2.95 19.29
N SER A 219 14.06 -3.14 20.32
CA SER A 219 13.78 -4.05 21.43
C SER A 219 14.10 -3.35 22.75
N GLU A 220 13.18 -3.45 23.70
CA GLU A 220 13.36 -3.04 25.09
C GLU A 220 13.27 -4.28 25.99
N PHE A 221 14.25 -4.49 26.85
CA PHE A 221 14.22 -5.56 27.84
C PHE A 221 13.84 -4.99 29.19
N ASN A 222 12.75 -5.49 29.77
CA ASN A 222 12.20 -4.98 31.02
C ASN A 222 12.13 -6.07 32.09
N LEU A 223 12.49 -5.71 33.32
CA LEU A 223 12.23 -6.55 34.49
C LEU A 223 10.78 -6.39 34.91
N VAL A 224 10.03 -7.49 34.86
CA VAL A 224 8.63 -7.54 35.28
C VAL A 224 8.49 -8.20 36.66
N ASN A 225 7.52 -7.73 37.45
CA ASN A 225 7.18 -8.38 38.72
C ASN A 225 6.33 -9.66 38.50
N ILE A 226 5.98 -10.35 39.59
CA ILE A 226 5.08 -11.53 39.54
C ILE A 226 3.68 -11.24 38.97
N HIS A 227 3.32 -9.95 38.87
CA HIS A 227 2.08 -9.47 38.28
C HIS A 227 2.24 -9.05 36.81
N GLY A 228 3.44 -9.25 36.21
CA GLY A 228 3.74 -8.89 34.84
C GLY A 228 3.91 -7.39 34.58
N GLN A 229 3.92 -6.55 35.61
CA GLN A 229 4.13 -5.11 35.49
C GLN A 229 5.62 -4.81 35.34
N THR A 230 5.96 -3.95 34.38
CA THR A 230 7.31 -3.41 34.20
C THR A 230 7.74 -2.64 35.45
N VAL A 231 8.83 -3.08 36.07
CA VAL A 231 9.41 -2.43 37.26
C VAL A 231 10.52 -1.47 36.85
N ARG A 232 11.42 -1.92 35.96
CA ARG A 232 12.57 -1.16 35.48
C ARG A 232 13.19 -1.80 34.22
N PRO A 233 13.98 -1.05 33.44
CA PRO A 233 14.79 -1.61 32.36
C PRO A 233 15.75 -2.70 32.87
N TYR A 234 15.91 -3.76 32.10
CA TYR A 234 16.88 -4.82 32.35
C TYR A 234 18.29 -4.28 32.13
N GLU A 235 19.17 -4.48 33.11
CA GLU A 235 20.56 -3.95 33.07
C GLU A 235 20.68 -2.46 32.72
N GLY A 236 19.66 -1.67 33.07
CA GLY A 236 19.64 -0.23 32.76
C GLY A 236 19.45 0.09 31.27
N GLY A 237 18.97 -0.86 30.47
CA GLY A 237 18.72 -0.71 29.03
C GLY A 237 19.96 -1.00 28.16
N ALA A 238 21.01 -1.60 28.71
CA ALA A 238 22.23 -1.93 27.97
C ALA A 238 22.00 -2.90 26.80
N GLU A 239 20.97 -3.74 26.90
CA GLU A 239 20.55 -4.70 25.87
C GLU A 239 19.45 -4.11 24.94
N ASP A 240 19.03 -2.87 25.16
CA ASP A 240 17.98 -2.25 24.36
C ASP A 240 18.54 -1.83 22.99
N ALA A 241 17.74 -2.06 21.94
CA ALA A 241 18.03 -1.60 20.59
C ALA A 241 16.99 -0.55 20.19
N PRO A 242 17.37 0.70 19.90
CA PRO A 242 16.42 1.73 19.51
C PRO A 242 15.80 1.39 18.14
N PRO A 243 14.49 1.65 17.94
CA PRO A 243 13.86 1.47 16.65
C PRO A 243 14.45 2.45 15.61
N LYS A 244 14.51 2.04 14.35
CA LYS A 244 14.84 2.94 13.24
C LYS A 244 13.57 3.35 12.52
N VAL A 245 13.28 4.64 12.51
CA VAL A 245 12.15 5.24 11.79
C VAL A 245 12.24 4.89 10.30
N GLY A 246 11.10 4.69 9.65
CA GLY A 246 11.06 4.49 8.20
C GLY A 246 11.50 5.74 7.42
N TYR A 247 11.98 5.52 6.21
CA TYR A 247 12.42 6.61 5.34
C TYR A 247 11.23 7.47 4.88
N GLU A 248 11.48 8.77 4.70
CA GLU A 248 10.51 9.70 4.16
C GLU A 248 10.43 9.54 2.63
N LEU A 249 9.22 9.54 2.09
CA LEU A 249 9.00 9.54 0.64
C LEU A 249 8.57 10.94 0.21
N HIS A 250 9.33 11.57 -0.69
CA HIS A 250 8.91 12.80 -1.33
C HIS A 250 8.34 12.49 -2.71
N THR A 251 7.04 12.70 -2.84
CA THR A 251 6.29 12.40 -4.06
C THR A 251 6.18 13.61 -4.98
N THR A 252 5.84 13.33 -6.23
CA THR A 252 5.57 14.30 -7.28
C THR A 252 4.13 14.82 -7.23
N LEU A 253 3.26 14.17 -6.44
CA LEU A 253 1.85 14.51 -6.30
C LEU A 253 1.68 15.92 -5.78
N ASP A 254 0.97 16.74 -6.52
CA ASP A 254 0.50 18.02 -6.04
C ASP A 254 -0.83 17.84 -5.32
N ALA A 255 -0.84 18.04 -4.00
CA ALA A 255 -2.00 17.82 -3.16
C ALA A 255 -3.20 18.72 -3.57
N GLU A 256 -2.96 19.95 -4.01
CA GLU A 256 -4.05 20.86 -4.41
C GLU A 256 -4.66 20.41 -5.74
N VAL A 257 -3.80 20.07 -6.71
CA VAL A 257 -4.25 19.58 -8.02
C VAL A 257 -5.00 18.25 -7.88
N GLN A 258 -4.49 17.34 -7.05
CA GLN A 258 -5.12 16.05 -6.76
C GLN A 258 -6.49 16.23 -6.11
N ALA A 259 -6.61 17.07 -5.08
CA ALA A 259 -7.88 17.34 -4.39
C ALA A 259 -8.91 18.02 -5.33
N LEU A 260 -8.47 18.93 -6.19
CA LEU A 260 -9.31 19.54 -7.21
C LEU A 260 -9.81 18.48 -8.21
N ALA A 261 -8.92 17.65 -8.75
CA ALA A 261 -9.26 16.61 -9.71
C ALA A 261 -10.21 15.56 -9.12
N GLU A 262 -10.03 15.20 -7.85
CA GLU A 262 -10.95 14.32 -7.12
C GLU A 262 -12.34 14.93 -6.97
N THR A 263 -12.41 16.23 -6.67
CA THR A 263 -13.66 16.98 -6.50
C THR A 263 -14.43 17.09 -7.83
N LEU A 264 -13.72 17.35 -8.93
CA LEU A 264 -14.29 17.39 -10.29
C LEU A 264 -14.88 16.04 -10.74
N MET A 265 -14.47 14.95 -10.08
CA MET A 265 -14.94 13.58 -10.34
C MET A 265 -15.96 13.07 -9.31
N THR A 266 -16.47 13.95 -8.42
CA THR A 266 -17.58 13.60 -7.52
C THR A 266 -18.79 13.11 -8.32
N ASP A 267 -19.41 12.02 -7.87
CA ASP A 267 -20.52 11.32 -8.53
C ASP A 267 -20.25 10.83 -9.97
N LYS A 268 -18.98 10.82 -10.40
CA LYS A 268 -18.55 10.29 -11.69
C LYS A 268 -17.79 8.99 -11.53
N ARG A 269 -17.67 8.26 -12.64
CA ARG A 269 -16.91 7.01 -12.73
C ARG A 269 -15.84 7.15 -13.80
N GLY A 270 -14.59 6.91 -13.43
CA GLY A 270 -13.47 7.00 -14.37
C GLY A 270 -12.15 7.21 -13.66
N GLY A 271 -11.12 7.57 -14.44
CA GLY A 271 -9.82 7.97 -13.91
C GLY A 271 -9.28 9.20 -14.63
N ILE A 272 -8.42 9.95 -13.95
CA ILE A 272 -7.69 11.11 -14.48
C ILE A 272 -6.20 10.90 -14.18
N VAL A 273 -5.34 11.19 -15.14
CA VAL A 273 -3.89 11.20 -14.97
C VAL A 273 -3.36 12.52 -15.52
N ALA A 274 -2.57 13.22 -14.73
CA ALA A 274 -1.82 14.39 -15.14
C ALA A 274 -0.33 14.10 -14.97
N LEU A 275 0.42 14.19 -16.07
CA LEU A 275 1.87 13.99 -16.12
C LEU A 275 2.56 15.28 -16.53
N ASP A 276 3.77 15.47 -16.00
CA ASP A 276 4.72 16.42 -16.57
C ASP A 276 5.41 15.75 -17.78
N PRO A 277 5.26 16.30 -19.01
CA PRO A 277 5.80 15.68 -20.21
C PRO A 277 7.32 15.74 -20.29
N ASP A 278 7.98 16.60 -19.52
CA ASP A 278 9.44 16.80 -19.61
C ASP A 278 10.22 15.79 -18.77
N ASN A 279 9.57 15.06 -17.87
CA ASN A 279 10.23 14.15 -16.93
C ASN A 279 9.40 12.92 -16.50
N GLY A 280 8.09 12.86 -16.80
CA GLY A 280 7.21 11.78 -16.39
C GLY A 280 6.72 11.86 -14.94
N GLU A 281 6.94 12.97 -14.22
CA GLU A 281 6.40 13.14 -12.87
C GLU A 281 4.87 13.08 -12.89
N ILE A 282 4.28 12.24 -12.03
CA ILE A 282 2.83 12.15 -11.88
C ILE A 282 2.36 13.26 -10.93
N ILE A 283 1.68 14.25 -11.49
CA ILE A 283 1.18 15.40 -10.72
C ILE A 283 -0.12 15.05 -10.01
N SER A 284 -0.99 14.29 -10.66
CA SER A 284 -2.27 13.84 -10.11
C SER A 284 -2.68 12.52 -10.75
N ILE A 285 -3.19 11.59 -9.94
CA ILE A 285 -3.74 10.31 -10.38
C ILE A 285 -5.02 10.01 -9.59
N VAL A 286 -6.16 10.12 -10.29
CA VAL A 286 -7.50 9.98 -9.70
C VAL A 286 -8.16 8.73 -10.25
N SER A 287 -8.85 8.00 -9.39
CA SER A 287 -9.80 6.96 -9.78
C SER A 287 -11.06 7.17 -8.96
N LYS A 288 -12.24 7.17 -9.58
CA LYS A 288 -13.53 7.32 -8.92
C LYS A 288 -14.56 6.27 -9.39
N PRO A 289 -15.49 5.83 -8.53
CA PRO A 289 -15.58 6.13 -7.09
C PRO A 289 -14.38 5.60 -6.30
N ASP A 290 -14.00 6.29 -5.23
CA ASP A 290 -12.87 5.95 -4.34
C ASP A 290 -13.32 5.82 -2.87
N PHE A 291 -12.35 5.80 -1.96
CA PHE A 291 -12.53 5.75 -0.52
C PHE A 291 -11.51 6.64 0.18
N ASN A 292 -11.75 7.01 1.44
CA ASN A 292 -10.72 7.64 2.27
C ASN A 292 -9.78 6.54 2.81
N PRO A 293 -8.46 6.58 2.55
CA PRO A 293 -7.49 5.60 3.06
C PRO A 293 -7.49 5.44 4.58
N GLU A 294 -7.85 6.49 5.31
CA GLU A 294 -7.92 6.51 6.78
C GLU A 294 -8.84 5.40 7.33
N VAL A 295 -9.86 4.97 6.58
CA VAL A 295 -10.77 3.89 6.99
C VAL A 295 -10.06 2.55 7.25
N PHE A 296 -8.87 2.34 6.69
CA PHE A 296 -8.05 1.15 6.92
C PHE A 296 -6.98 1.34 8.00
N SER A 297 -6.75 2.58 8.40
CA SER A 297 -5.83 2.92 9.48
C SER A 297 -6.46 2.66 10.85
N GLN A 298 -7.79 2.54 10.87
CA GLN A 298 -8.62 2.30 12.03
C GLN A 298 -9.39 0.96 11.94
N SER A 299 -10.07 0.61 13.03
CA SER A 299 -11.02 -0.51 13.07
C SER A 299 -12.22 -0.24 12.14
N ILE A 300 -12.28 -0.97 11.01
CA ILE A 300 -13.35 -0.83 10.02
C ILE A 300 -14.63 -1.59 10.41
N SER A 301 -15.79 -0.95 10.27
CA SER A 301 -17.09 -1.62 10.46
C SER A 301 -17.36 -2.64 9.34
N THR A 302 -18.16 -3.66 9.65
CA THR A 302 -18.54 -4.70 8.69
C THR A 302 -19.20 -4.11 7.44
N GLU A 303 -20.07 -3.12 7.62
CA GLU A 303 -20.83 -2.47 6.54
C GLU A 303 -19.89 -1.67 5.62
N LYS A 304 -18.97 -0.88 6.19
CA LYS A 304 -17.97 -0.14 5.42
C LYS A 304 -17.06 -1.10 4.64
N TYR A 305 -16.62 -2.17 5.29
CA TYR A 305 -15.78 -3.19 4.64
C TYR A 305 -16.51 -3.88 3.49
N GLN A 306 -17.78 -4.24 3.67
CA GLN A 306 -18.63 -4.81 2.62
C GLN A 306 -18.83 -3.84 1.46
N TYR A 307 -19.08 -2.56 1.72
CA TYR A 307 -19.17 -1.56 0.67
C TYR A 307 -17.87 -1.49 -0.16
N LEU A 308 -16.70 -1.44 0.49
CA LEU A 308 -15.43 -1.36 -0.23
C LEU A 308 -15.14 -2.59 -1.10
N THR A 309 -15.49 -3.78 -0.60
CA THR A 309 -15.12 -5.05 -1.22
C THR A 309 -16.17 -5.63 -2.17
N GLN A 310 -17.45 -5.34 -1.96
CA GLN A 310 -18.57 -5.99 -2.67
C GLN A 310 -19.45 -5.01 -3.45
N SER A 311 -19.26 -3.70 -3.29
CA SER A 311 -20.07 -2.72 -4.02
C SER A 311 -19.91 -2.87 -5.53
N PRO A 312 -21.01 -2.86 -6.31
CA PRO A 312 -20.96 -2.81 -7.77
C PRO A 312 -20.21 -1.59 -8.32
N GLN A 313 -20.08 -0.54 -7.50
CA GLN A 313 -19.31 0.65 -7.84
C GLN A 313 -17.80 0.37 -7.89
N LYS A 314 -17.31 -0.68 -7.22
CA LYS A 314 -15.90 -1.08 -7.17
C LYS A 314 -14.99 0.10 -6.76
N PRO A 315 -15.12 0.65 -5.55
CA PRO A 315 -14.31 1.78 -5.10
C PRO A 315 -12.83 1.42 -4.89
N MET A 316 -12.50 0.15 -4.69
CA MET A 316 -11.12 -0.33 -4.53
C MET A 316 -10.39 -0.52 -5.87
N TYR A 317 -11.09 -0.45 -7.01
CA TYR A 317 -10.51 -0.69 -8.33
C TYR A 317 -9.88 0.58 -8.89
N ASN A 318 -8.56 0.56 -9.12
CA ASN A 318 -7.82 1.70 -9.66
C ASN A 318 -8.11 1.88 -11.16
N ARG A 319 -9.00 2.80 -11.50
CA ARG A 319 -9.37 3.07 -12.89
C ARG A 319 -8.32 3.83 -13.67
N ALA A 320 -7.40 4.55 -13.02
CA ALA A 320 -6.35 5.27 -13.72
C ALA A 320 -5.34 4.31 -14.38
N THR A 321 -5.09 3.16 -13.77
CA THR A 321 -4.05 2.22 -14.22
C THR A 321 -4.58 0.84 -14.62
N MET A 322 -5.81 0.48 -14.27
CA MET A 322 -6.35 -0.87 -14.53
C MET A 322 -7.53 -0.87 -15.51
N MET A 323 -8.23 0.25 -15.68
CA MET A 323 -9.41 0.30 -16.55
C MET A 323 -9.01 0.38 -18.01
N GLY A 324 -8.91 -0.77 -18.67
CA GLY A 324 -8.77 -0.84 -20.12
C GLY A 324 -10.05 -0.38 -20.83
N MET A 325 -9.97 0.64 -21.66
CA MET A 325 -11.04 1.07 -22.56
C MET A 325 -10.50 1.34 -23.94
N SER A 326 -11.35 1.20 -24.96
CA SER A 326 -10.99 1.67 -26.29
C SER A 326 -10.75 3.18 -26.26
N PRO A 327 -9.58 3.67 -26.71
CA PRO A 327 -9.28 5.09 -26.69
C PRO A 327 -10.23 5.91 -27.58
N GLY A 328 -10.78 5.29 -28.63
CA GLY A 328 -11.59 6.01 -29.61
C GLY A 328 -10.79 7.15 -30.26
N SER A 329 -11.43 8.28 -30.53
CA SER A 329 -10.84 9.35 -31.33
C SER A 329 -9.54 9.95 -30.77
N THR A 330 -9.25 9.81 -29.48
CA THR A 330 -8.00 10.32 -28.88
C THR A 330 -6.75 9.55 -29.35
N TRP A 331 -6.93 8.39 -29.99
CA TRP A 331 -5.90 7.61 -30.68
C TRP A 331 -5.45 8.21 -32.04
N LYS A 332 -6.34 8.94 -32.72
CA LYS A 332 -6.13 9.43 -34.09
C LYS A 332 -4.84 10.24 -34.32
N PRO A 333 -4.37 11.09 -33.39
CA PRO A 333 -3.10 11.79 -33.56
C PRO A 333 -1.93 10.82 -33.78
N LEU A 334 -1.89 9.71 -33.04
CA LEU A 334 -0.85 8.68 -33.18
C LEU A 334 -0.97 7.87 -34.47
N MET A 335 -2.20 7.57 -34.90
CA MET A 335 -2.44 6.97 -36.21
C MET A 335 -1.93 7.88 -37.34
N GLY A 336 -2.14 9.19 -37.21
CA GLY A 336 -1.59 10.19 -38.12
C GLY A 336 -0.07 10.22 -38.10
N LEU A 337 0.54 10.18 -36.91
CA LEU A 337 2.00 10.13 -36.73
C LEU A 337 2.61 8.90 -37.40
N MET A 338 2.04 7.72 -37.15
CA MET A 338 2.44 6.47 -37.80
C MET A 338 2.32 6.57 -39.33
N GLY A 339 1.21 7.09 -39.84
CA GLY A 339 1.00 7.26 -41.27
C GLY A 339 2.01 8.20 -41.94
N LEU A 340 2.48 9.22 -41.22
CA LEU A 340 3.53 10.11 -41.68
C LEU A 340 4.91 9.44 -41.64
N ASN A 341 5.23 8.73 -40.56
CA ASN A 341 6.53 8.07 -40.37
C ASN A 341 6.76 6.93 -41.38
N GLU A 342 5.72 6.13 -41.64
CA GLU A 342 5.73 5.07 -42.65
C GLU A 342 5.63 5.59 -44.10
N GLY A 343 5.48 6.92 -44.30
CA GLY A 343 5.31 7.51 -45.62
C GLY A 343 4.00 7.13 -46.33
N LEU A 344 3.00 6.61 -45.59
CA LEU A 344 1.67 6.30 -46.12
C LEU A 344 0.89 7.56 -46.53
N ILE A 345 1.23 8.67 -45.87
CA ILE A 345 0.79 10.04 -46.16
C ILE A 345 1.96 11.01 -45.94
N THR A 346 1.84 12.18 -46.54
CA THR A 346 2.65 13.37 -46.23
C THR A 346 1.78 14.41 -45.50
N ALA A 347 2.39 15.46 -44.95
CA ALA A 347 1.65 16.53 -44.29
C ALA A 347 0.62 17.24 -45.20
N ASP A 348 0.84 17.20 -46.52
CA ASP A 348 -0.03 17.81 -47.54
C ASP A 348 -0.89 16.78 -48.30
N SER A 349 -0.69 15.48 -48.04
CA SER A 349 -1.51 14.44 -48.65
C SER A 349 -2.98 14.63 -48.26
N LYS A 350 -3.85 14.66 -49.27
CA LYS A 350 -5.28 14.76 -49.08
C LYS A 350 -5.93 13.38 -49.20
N LEU A 351 -6.70 12.98 -48.21
CA LEU A 351 -7.57 11.79 -48.28
C LEU A 351 -9.02 12.22 -48.19
N ASN A 352 -9.90 11.45 -48.82
CA ASN A 352 -11.33 11.73 -48.80
C ASN A 352 -11.92 11.38 -47.42
N CYS A 353 -12.73 12.29 -46.89
CA CYS A 353 -13.49 12.15 -45.66
C CYS A 353 -15.00 12.17 -45.99
N PRO A 354 -15.55 11.11 -46.60
CA PRO A 354 -16.97 11.01 -46.87
C PRO A 354 -17.78 10.75 -45.59
N GLY A 355 -19.10 10.91 -45.67
CA GLY A 355 -20.01 10.54 -44.58
C GLY A 355 -19.99 9.05 -44.22
N THR A 356 -19.66 8.18 -45.18
CA THR A 356 -19.50 6.73 -44.97
C THR A 356 -18.32 6.21 -45.80
N PHE A 357 -17.44 5.44 -45.16
CA PHE A 357 -16.37 4.69 -45.80
C PHE A 357 -16.87 3.27 -46.11
N TYR A 358 -16.64 2.77 -47.33
CA TYR A 358 -17.06 1.43 -47.72
C TYR A 358 -15.87 0.48 -47.87
N LEU A 359 -15.93 -0.67 -47.20
CA LEU A 359 -15.04 -1.80 -47.42
C LEU A 359 -15.84 -2.94 -48.04
N GLY A 360 -15.73 -3.11 -49.36
CA GLY A 360 -16.65 -3.97 -50.10
C GLY A 360 -18.08 -3.44 -49.98
N SER A 361 -19.02 -4.28 -49.52
CA SER A 361 -20.42 -3.89 -49.28
C SER A 361 -20.68 -3.32 -47.88
N GLN A 362 -19.71 -3.39 -46.96
CA GLN A 362 -19.87 -2.93 -45.59
C GLN A 362 -19.54 -1.44 -45.46
N GLY A 363 -20.47 -0.66 -44.90
CA GLY A 363 -20.27 0.75 -44.59
C GLY A 363 -19.77 0.97 -43.15
N TYR A 364 -18.92 1.98 -42.98
CA TYR A 364 -18.39 2.49 -41.71
C TYR A 364 -18.59 4.00 -41.67
N ASP A 365 -19.44 4.47 -40.77
CA ASP A 365 -19.90 5.85 -40.77
C ASP A 365 -18.91 6.81 -40.11
N ASN A 366 -18.86 8.02 -40.67
CA ASN A 366 -18.29 9.17 -39.99
C ASN A 366 -19.24 9.65 -38.90
N PHE A 367 -18.69 10.32 -37.88
CA PHE A 367 -19.52 10.94 -36.85
C PHE A 367 -20.49 11.94 -37.49
N GLY A 368 -21.79 11.79 -37.21
CA GLY A 368 -22.84 12.62 -37.80
C GLY A 368 -22.94 12.55 -39.33
N GLN A 369 -22.35 11.54 -39.98
CA GLN A 369 -22.22 11.45 -41.43
C GLN A 369 -21.55 12.68 -42.08
N ALA A 370 -20.68 13.36 -41.34
CA ALA A 370 -19.96 14.51 -41.84
C ALA A 370 -19.15 14.17 -43.11
N ASN A 371 -19.27 15.02 -44.12
CA ASN A 371 -18.50 14.92 -45.36
C ASN A 371 -17.64 16.17 -45.52
N LEU A 372 -16.34 16.01 -45.33
CA LEU A 372 -15.37 17.11 -45.40
C LEU A 372 -14.62 17.13 -46.74
N GLY A 373 -14.91 16.18 -47.64
CA GLY A 373 -14.20 16.03 -48.90
C GLY A 373 -12.73 15.68 -48.71
N MET A 374 -11.86 16.23 -49.56
CA MET A 374 -10.43 15.95 -49.55
C MET A 374 -9.72 16.82 -48.50
N ILE A 375 -9.29 16.22 -47.39
CA ILE A 375 -8.66 16.91 -46.26
C ILE A 375 -7.27 16.35 -45.97
N ASP A 376 -6.41 17.17 -45.35
CA ASP A 376 -5.10 16.71 -44.86
C ASP A 376 -5.21 16.16 -43.43
N VAL A 377 -4.11 15.60 -42.93
CA VAL A 377 -4.06 14.99 -41.59
C VAL A 377 -4.31 16.00 -40.47
N LYS A 378 -3.93 17.27 -40.63
CA LYS A 378 -4.18 18.32 -39.61
C LYS A 378 -5.67 18.58 -39.50
N THR A 379 -6.35 18.80 -40.63
CA THR A 379 -7.80 18.98 -40.69
C THR A 379 -8.55 17.72 -40.24
N ALA A 380 -8.01 16.52 -40.52
CA ALA A 380 -8.60 15.26 -40.07
C ALA A 380 -8.54 15.09 -38.55
N ILE A 381 -7.45 15.51 -37.90
CA ILE A 381 -7.34 15.54 -36.43
C ILE A 381 -8.29 16.59 -35.84
N GLU A 382 -8.25 17.82 -36.38
CA GLU A 382 -9.10 18.96 -35.99
C GLU A 382 -10.59 18.58 -35.95
N ASN A 383 -11.07 17.96 -37.03
CA ASN A 383 -12.48 17.59 -37.17
C ASN A 383 -12.77 16.14 -36.73
N SER A 384 -11.77 15.44 -36.20
CA SER A 384 -11.87 14.03 -35.78
C SER A 384 -12.52 13.13 -36.86
N CYS A 385 -12.15 13.26 -38.13
CA CYS A 385 -12.81 12.53 -39.22
C CYS A 385 -12.52 11.02 -39.18
N ASN A 386 -13.51 10.17 -38.90
CA ASN A 386 -13.32 8.72 -38.85
C ASN A 386 -12.90 8.14 -40.20
N THR A 387 -13.55 8.57 -41.29
CA THR A 387 -13.36 7.98 -42.61
C THR A 387 -11.98 8.29 -43.21
N PHE A 388 -11.35 9.40 -42.82
CA PHE A 388 -9.94 9.65 -43.09
C PHE A 388 -9.05 8.58 -42.45
N PHE A 389 -9.25 8.27 -41.17
CA PHE A 389 -8.44 7.30 -40.43
C PHE A 389 -8.75 5.85 -40.80
N PHE A 390 -9.97 5.52 -41.23
CA PHE A 390 -10.25 4.25 -41.89
C PHE A 390 -9.44 4.10 -43.18
N ASN A 391 -9.45 5.12 -44.06
CA ASN A 391 -8.64 5.12 -45.27
C ASN A 391 -7.14 5.00 -44.96
N LEU A 392 -6.66 5.69 -43.93
CA LEU A 392 -5.25 5.60 -43.52
C LEU A 392 -4.90 4.21 -43.01
N TYR A 393 -5.75 3.61 -42.16
CA TYR A 393 -5.55 2.24 -41.68
C TYR A 393 -5.55 1.22 -42.82
N MET A 394 -6.35 1.43 -43.87
CA MET A 394 -6.37 0.55 -45.02
C MET A 394 -5.06 0.54 -45.83
N LYS A 395 -4.14 1.49 -45.59
CA LYS A 395 -2.81 1.56 -46.20
C LYS A 395 -1.72 0.83 -45.40
N THR A 396 -2.00 0.35 -44.19
CA THR A 396 -1.06 -0.44 -43.36
C THR A 396 -1.60 -1.85 -43.11
N ASP A 397 -0.87 -2.69 -42.39
CA ASP A 397 -1.34 -3.99 -41.89
C ASP A 397 -1.38 -4.01 -40.35
N ILE A 398 -1.97 -5.09 -39.80
CA ILE A 398 -2.15 -5.21 -38.35
C ILE A 398 -0.80 -5.37 -37.62
N GLU A 399 0.21 -5.96 -38.26
CA GLU A 399 1.52 -6.18 -37.65
C GLU A 399 2.24 -4.86 -37.47
N THR A 400 2.33 -4.07 -38.55
CA THR A 400 2.88 -2.72 -38.51
C THR A 400 2.13 -1.87 -37.49
N TRP A 401 0.80 -1.90 -37.52
CA TRP A 401 0.00 -1.18 -36.51
C TRP A 401 0.33 -1.66 -35.09
N SER A 402 0.43 -2.97 -34.84
CA SER A 402 0.75 -3.51 -33.52
C SER A 402 2.16 -3.14 -33.06
N ASP A 403 3.15 -3.19 -33.94
CA ASP A 403 4.54 -2.82 -33.65
C ASP A 403 4.64 -1.37 -33.17
N TYR A 404 3.91 -0.46 -33.82
CA TYR A 404 3.80 0.92 -33.34
C TYR A 404 3.15 0.98 -31.95
N MET A 405 2.10 0.20 -31.68
CA MET A 405 1.43 0.24 -30.37
C MET A 405 2.41 -0.13 -29.26
N HIS A 406 3.19 -1.18 -29.47
CA HIS A 406 4.22 -1.64 -28.54
C HIS A 406 5.36 -0.63 -28.42
N MET A 407 5.82 -0.05 -29.53
CA MET A 407 6.82 1.03 -29.54
C MET A 407 6.39 2.23 -28.68
N TYR A 408 5.09 2.52 -28.59
CA TYR A 408 4.55 3.59 -27.74
C TYR A 408 4.23 3.14 -26.30
N GLY A 409 4.55 1.90 -25.93
CA GLY A 409 4.33 1.33 -24.60
C GLY A 409 2.90 0.86 -24.33
N PHE A 410 2.07 0.68 -25.35
CA PHE A 410 0.76 0.03 -25.21
C PHE A 410 0.90 -1.50 -25.20
N GLY A 411 -0.08 -2.19 -24.61
CA GLY A 411 -0.06 -3.64 -24.50
C GLY A 411 0.89 -4.17 -23.42
N GLU A 412 1.58 -3.28 -22.70
CA GLU A 412 2.59 -3.59 -21.69
C GLU A 412 2.31 -2.86 -20.38
N ARG A 413 2.94 -3.30 -19.29
CA ARG A 413 2.87 -2.57 -18.01
C ARG A 413 3.72 -1.32 -18.10
N VAL A 414 3.20 -0.21 -17.58
CA VAL A 414 3.93 1.04 -17.51
C VAL A 414 5.01 0.91 -16.41
N PRO A 415 6.26 1.34 -16.67
CA PRO A 415 7.30 1.34 -15.66
C PRO A 415 7.03 2.45 -14.63
N MET A 416 6.20 2.16 -13.62
CA MET A 416 5.80 3.09 -12.57
C MET A 416 5.80 2.45 -11.18
N ASP A 417 5.79 3.31 -10.17
CA ASP A 417 6.04 2.96 -8.77
C ASP A 417 4.86 2.28 -8.05
N ILE A 418 3.81 1.90 -8.78
CA ILE A 418 2.69 1.12 -8.24
C ILE A 418 2.45 -0.12 -9.10
N GLY A 419 2.19 -1.25 -8.45
CA GLY A 419 2.08 -2.55 -9.11
C GLY A 419 0.71 -2.83 -9.72
N GLU A 420 -0.35 -2.15 -9.26
CA GLU A 420 -1.72 -2.39 -9.72
C GLU A 420 -1.97 -1.80 -11.11
N GLN A 421 -1.64 -2.56 -12.15
CA GLN A 421 -1.76 -2.11 -13.55
C GLN A 421 -2.37 -3.19 -14.45
N ALA A 422 -3.11 -2.74 -15.46
CA ALA A 422 -3.50 -3.56 -16.60
C ALA A 422 -2.69 -3.19 -17.83
N THR A 423 -2.43 -4.16 -18.70
CA THR A 423 -1.68 -3.98 -19.95
C THR A 423 -2.52 -3.42 -21.08
N GLY A 424 -3.85 -3.49 -20.96
CA GLY A 424 -4.76 -3.26 -22.08
C GLY A 424 -4.70 -4.42 -23.08
N ILE A 425 -5.21 -4.16 -24.29
CA ILE A 425 -5.23 -5.11 -25.41
C ILE A 425 -4.68 -4.37 -26.62
N VAL A 426 -3.67 -4.95 -27.26
CA VAL A 426 -3.18 -4.58 -28.59
C VAL A 426 -3.31 -5.84 -29.44
N ALA A 427 -4.06 -5.74 -30.54
CA ALA A 427 -4.27 -6.88 -31.42
C ALA A 427 -3.18 -6.95 -32.49
N ASP A 428 -2.54 -8.11 -32.57
CA ASP A 428 -1.71 -8.59 -33.67
C ASP A 428 -2.41 -9.78 -34.38
N SER A 429 -1.81 -10.35 -35.43
CA SER A 429 -2.38 -11.53 -36.08
C SER A 429 -2.48 -12.73 -35.14
N ALA A 430 -1.57 -12.87 -34.16
CA ALA A 430 -1.61 -13.98 -33.21
C ALA A 430 -2.84 -13.89 -32.29
N TYR A 431 -3.13 -12.70 -31.76
CA TYR A 431 -4.34 -12.38 -31.00
C TYR A 431 -5.57 -12.65 -31.85
N MET A 432 -5.59 -12.19 -33.10
CA MET A 432 -6.74 -12.37 -33.98
C MET A 432 -6.97 -13.85 -34.33
N ASN A 433 -5.92 -14.61 -34.65
CA ASN A 433 -6.03 -16.05 -34.93
C ASN A 433 -6.51 -16.85 -33.72
N ARG A 434 -6.10 -16.47 -32.51
CA ARG A 434 -6.54 -17.12 -31.27
C ARG A 434 -8.01 -16.81 -30.94
N ASN A 435 -8.46 -15.58 -31.15
CA ASN A 435 -9.82 -15.15 -30.79
C ASN A 435 -10.84 -15.38 -31.91
N TYR A 436 -10.40 -15.52 -33.16
CA TYR A 436 -11.23 -15.77 -34.34
C TYR A 436 -10.64 -16.96 -35.14
N PRO A 437 -10.78 -18.20 -34.61
CA PRO A 437 -10.16 -19.39 -35.20
C PRO A 437 -10.73 -19.75 -36.58
N ASP A 438 -11.94 -19.31 -36.89
CA ASP A 438 -12.59 -19.49 -38.20
C ASP A 438 -12.07 -18.50 -39.28
N GLY A 439 -11.10 -17.67 -38.92
CA GLY A 439 -10.53 -16.63 -39.77
C GLY A 439 -11.10 -15.24 -39.50
N TRP A 440 -10.36 -14.22 -39.92
CA TRP A 440 -10.74 -12.82 -39.79
C TRP A 440 -10.30 -12.06 -41.05
N THR A 441 -10.97 -10.93 -41.31
CA THR A 441 -10.72 -10.10 -42.50
C THR A 441 -10.38 -8.67 -42.08
N ARG A 442 -9.96 -7.83 -43.04
CA ARG A 442 -9.69 -6.41 -42.78
C ARG A 442 -10.90 -5.65 -42.19
N GLY A 443 -12.12 -6.12 -42.42
CA GLY A 443 -13.32 -5.52 -41.82
C GLY A 443 -13.39 -5.65 -40.29
N TYR A 444 -12.69 -6.62 -39.71
CA TYR A 444 -12.59 -6.79 -38.25
C TYR A 444 -11.62 -5.77 -37.63
N THR A 445 -10.68 -5.27 -38.43
CA THR A 445 -9.55 -4.49 -37.93
C THR A 445 -9.59 -3.03 -38.39
N VAL A 446 -10.45 -2.66 -39.35
CA VAL A 446 -10.57 -1.26 -39.81
C VAL A 446 -10.89 -0.26 -38.69
N ASN A 447 -11.62 -0.71 -37.64
CA ASN A 447 -11.92 0.11 -36.47
C ASN A 447 -10.68 0.46 -35.63
N LEU A 448 -9.57 -0.28 -35.76
CA LEU A 448 -8.31 0.05 -35.10
C LEU A 448 -7.78 1.42 -35.56
N GLY A 449 -8.08 1.82 -36.82
CA GLY A 449 -7.74 3.14 -37.34
C GLY A 449 -8.31 4.31 -36.52
N ILE A 450 -9.46 4.12 -35.86
CA ILE A 450 -10.10 5.12 -35.01
C ILE A 450 -10.00 4.79 -33.52
N GLY A 451 -9.17 3.83 -33.14
CA GLY A 451 -8.94 3.46 -31.75
C GLY A 451 -10.06 2.61 -31.15
N GLN A 452 -10.78 1.83 -31.96
CA GLN A 452 -11.87 0.94 -31.53
C GLN A 452 -11.64 -0.51 -31.99
N GLY A 453 -12.42 -1.44 -31.45
CA GLY A 453 -12.29 -2.88 -31.74
C GLY A 453 -11.39 -3.57 -30.72
N ASN A 454 -10.50 -4.45 -31.17
CA ASN A 454 -9.56 -5.20 -30.31
C ASN A 454 -8.37 -4.34 -29.87
N PHE A 455 -8.65 -3.13 -29.40
CA PHE A 455 -7.66 -2.21 -28.87
C PHE A 455 -8.23 -1.52 -27.64
N THR A 456 -7.54 -1.70 -26.51
CA THR A 456 -7.87 -1.05 -25.24
C THR A 456 -6.61 -0.59 -24.54
N VAL A 457 -6.68 0.58 -23.92
CA VAL A 457 -5.58 1.21 -23.18
C VAL A 457 -6.08 1.71 -21.84
N THR A 458 -5.17 1.86 -20.88
CA THR A 458 -5.49 2.46 -19.58
C THR A 458 -5.31 3.99 -19.64
N PRO A 459 -5.98 4.78 -18.76
CA PRO A 459 -5.73 6.22 -18.69
C PRO A 459 -4.26 6.59 -18.48
N MET A 460 -3.50 5.80 -17.71
CA MET A 460 -2.06 6.00 -17.52
C MET A 460 -1.26 5.81 -18.80
N GLN A 461 -1.47 4.70 -19.53
CA GLN A 461 -0.82 4.50 -20.83
C GLN A 461 -1.20 5.63 -21.81
N HIS A 462 -2.47 6.05 -21.80
CA HIS A 462 -2.96 7.13 -22.63
C HIS A 462 -2.27 8.47 -22.31
N ALA A 463 -2.11 8.80 -21.03
CA ALA A 463 -1.42 10.01 -20.61
C ALA A 463 0.07 9.99 -20.98
N ARG A 464 0.75 8.84 -20.83
CA ARG A 464 2.16 8.67 -21.24
C ARG A 464 2.33 8.90 -22.74
N TYR A 465 1.41 8.39 -23.55
CA TYR A 465 1.36 8.64 -24.99
C TYR A 465 1.20 10.13 -25.33
N VAL A 466 0.25 10.83 -24.70
CA VAL A 466 0.03 12.25 -24.98
C VAL A 466 1.24 13.09 -24.53
N ALA A 467 1.87 12.72 -23.42
CA ALA A 467 3.11 13.35 -22.96
C ALA A 467 4.25 13.19 -23.98
N MET A 468 4.40 12.00 -24.58
CA MET A 468 5.36 11.75 -25.66
C MET A 468 5.07 12.61 -26.91
N ILE A 469 3.80 12.79 -27.29
CA ILE A 469 3.48 13.75 -28.36
C ILE A 469 3.93 15.16 -27.96
N ALA A 470 3.65 15.58 -26.72
CA ALA A 470 3.94 16.93 -26.26
C ALA A 470 5.45 17.24 -26.25
N ASN A 471 6.28 16.29 -25.81
CA ASN A 471 7.75 16.43 -25.77
C ASN A 471 8.45 16.00 -27.07
N LYS A 472 7.70 15.65 -28.12
CA LYS A 472 8.18 15.30 -29.46
C LYS A 472 8.99 13.99 -29.57
N GLY A 473 8.70 13.00 -28.73
CA GLY A 473 9.16 11.61 -28.98
C GLY A 473 9.75 10.87 -27.78
N THR A 474 9.81 11.48 -26.61
CA THR A 474 10.41 10.86 -25.44
C THR A 474 9.35 10.20 -24.55
N LEU A 475 9.45 8.90 -24.34
CA LEU A 475 8.60 8.13 -23.43
C LEU A 475 9.23 8.04 -22.03
N TYR A 476 9.04 9.09 -21.23
CA TYR A 476 9.42 9.06 -19.81
C TYR A 476 8.67 7.97 -19.05
N ALA A 477 9.35 7.37 -18.07
CA ALA A 477 8.75 6.47 -17.09
C ALA A 477 7.91 7.26 -16.08
N PRO A 478 6.58 7.08 -16.04
CA PRO A 478 5.74 7.78 -15.08
C PRO A 478 6.08 7.37 -13.65
N HIS A 479 6.38 8.31 -12.78
CA HIS A 479 6.76 8.02 -11.39
C HIS A 479 6.06 8.94 -10.41
N LEU A 480 5.79 8.42 -9.21
CA LEU A 480 5.15 9.13 -8.11
C LEU A 480 6.17 9.61 -7.09
N VAL A 481 7.31 8.94 -6.93
CA VAL A 481 8.32 9.26 -5.92
C VAL A 481 9.53 9.89 -6.59
N ARG A 482 9.89 11.09 -6.12
CA ARG A 482 11.07 11.84 -6.58
C ARG A 482 12.33 11.43 -5.82
N LYS A 483 12.21 11.24 -4.50
CA LYS A 483 13.34 10.88 -3.63
C LYS A 483 12.88 10.20 -2.34
N ILE A 484 13.81 9.48 -1.73
CA ILE A 484 13.67 8.82 -0.44
C ILE A 484 14.70 9.41 0.51
N VAL A 485 14.29 9.87 1.69
CA VAL A 485 15.16 10.58 2.63
C VAL A 485 15.25 9.84 3.96
N ASP A 486 16.47 9.64 4.48
CA ASP A 486 16.66 9.14 5.85
C ASP A 486 16.34 10.28 6.84
N PRO A 487 15.33 10.14 7.72
CA PRO A 487 14.98 11.20 8.66
C PRO A 487 16.07 11.48 9.70
N ASN A 488 17.01 10.56 9.93
CA ASN A 488 18.09 10.73 10.92
C ASN A 488 19.32 11.43 10.34
N THR A 489 19.69 11.11 9.09
CA THR A 489 20.90 11.63 8.45
C THR A 489 20.62 12.77 7.46
N GLY A 490 19.38 12.88 6.98
CA GLY A 490 19.02 13.75 5.86
C GLY A 490 19.58 13.29 4.51
N GLU A 491 20.13 12.07 4.44
CA GLU A 491 20.68 11.52 3.19
C GLU A 491 19.55 11.27 2.19
N ASP A 492 19.72 11.83 0.99
CA ASP A 492 18.80 11.72 -0.13
C ASP A 492 19.23 10.54 -1.02
N MET A 493 18.40 9.49 -1.01
CA MET A 493 18.50 8.39 -1.96
C MET A 493 17.60 8.69 -3.15
N ARG A 494 18.23 9.06 -4.27
CA ARG A 494 17.53 9.17 -5.55
C ARG A 494 17.10 7.80 -6.04
N LEU A 495 15.84 7.72 -6.44
CA LEU A 495 15.29 6.54 -7.08
C LEU A 495 15.94 6.29 -8.44
N MET A 496 16.16 5.02 -8.74
CA MET A 496 16.51 4.57 -10.08
C MET A 496 15.25 4.54 -10.94
N ILE A 497 14.86 5.70 -11.45
CA ILE A 497 13.81 5.81 -12.46
C ILE A 497 14.37 5.22 -13.77
N PRO A 498 13.62 4.35 -14.47
CA PRO A 498 14.04 3.83 -15.76
C PRO A 498 14.38 4.95 -16.74
N ALA A 499 15.43 4.74 -17.54
CA ALA A 499 15.85 5.73 -18.53
C ALA A 499 14.71 6.00 -19.53
N PRO A 500 14.54 7.25 -19.97
CA PRO A 500 13.55 7.57 -21.00
C PRO A 500 13.87 6.83 -22.30
N GLU A 501 12.81 6.44 -23.01
CA GLU A 501 12.90 5.75 -24.30
C GLU A 501 12.56 6.74 -25.41
N GLU A 502 13.43 6.88 -26.41
CA GLU A 502 13.17 7.71 -27.59
C GLU A 502 12.46 6.89 -28.67
N VAL A 503 11.32 7.38 -29.18
CA VAL A 503 10.69 6.74 -30.33
C VAL A 503 11.40 7.14 -31.62
N PRO A 504 11.68 6.20 -32.54
CA PRO A 504 12.41 6.45 -33.78
C PRO A 504 11.54 7.14 -34.84
N ILE A 505 11.09 8.36 -34.55
CA ILE A 505 10.20 9.17 -35.41
C ILE A 505 10.81 10.54 -35.60
N ASP A 506 10.79 11.03 -36.84
CA ASP A 506 11.28 12.37 -37.17
C ASP A 506 10.42 13.47 -36.50
N GLU A 507 11.09 14.40 -35.82
CA GLU A 507 10.50 15.51 -35.09
C GLU A 507 9.45 16.29 -35.92
N LYS A 508 9.67 16.44 -37.23
CA LYS A 508 8.75 17.16 -38.14
C LYS A 508 7.34 16.57 -38.17
N HIS A 509 7.20 15.26 -37.91
CA HIS A 509 5.92 14.58 -37.91
C HIS A 509 5.12 14.91 -36.64
N PHE A 510 5.81 15.07 -35.50
CA PHE A 510 5.17 15.54 -34.27
C PHE A 510 4.60 16.94 -34.45
N GLU A 511 5.33 17.87 -35.07
CA GLU A 511 4.86 19.24 -35.29
C GLU A 511 3.55 19.29 -36.10
N THR A 512 3.45 18.42 -37.12
CA THR A 512 2.23 18.30 -37.93
C THR A 512 1.04 17.82 -37.09
N VAL A 513 1.26 16.80 -36.24
CA VAL A 513 0.21 16.24 -35.38
C VAL A 513 -0.17 17.20 -34.26
N GLN A 514 0.80 17.85 -33.62
CA GLN A 514 0.60 18.87 -32.59
C GLN A 514 -0.21 20.06 -33.11
N GLU A 515 0.07 20.53 -34.33
CA GLU A 515 -0.73 21.57 -34.97
C GLU A 515 -2.18 21.11 -35.19
N GLY A 516 -2.39 19.87 -35.63
CA GLY A 516 -3.74 19.28 -35.72
C GLY A 516 -4.46 19.26 -34.37
N MET A 517 -3.77 18.87 -33.30
CA MET A 517 -4.31 18.86 -31.94
C MET A 517 -4.60 20.27 -31.41
N ARG A 518 -3.75 21.26 -31.71
CA ARG A 518 -3.96 22.65 -31.32
C ARG A 518 -5.23 23.24 -31.93
N ARG A 519 -5.57 22.87 -33.17
CA ARG A 519 -6.79 23.34 -33.85
C ARG A 519 -8.10 22.80 -33.25
N VAL A 520 -8.03 21.75 -32.43
CA VAL A 520 -9.21 21.19 -31.74
C VAL A 520 -9.70 22.11 -30.61
N VAL A 521 -8.79 22.90 -30.03
CA VAL A 521 -9.04 23.81 -28.89
C VAL A 521 -9.27 25.23 -29.41
#